data_AF-A0A7S0Y7U0-F1
#
_entry.id   AF-A0A7S0Y7U0-F1
#
_cell.length_a   1.000
_cell.length_b   1.000
_cell.length_c   1.000
_cell.angle_alpha   90.00
_cell.angle_beta   90.00
_cell.angle_gamma   90.00
#
_symmetry.space_group_name_H-M   'P 1'
#
loop_
_entity.id
_entity.type
_entity.pdbx_description
1 polymer ?
#
loop_
_entity_poly.entity_id
_entity_poly.type
_entity_poly.pdbx_seq_one_letter_code
_entity_poly.pdbx_strand_id
1 'polypeptide(L)'
;QSIFRWDLQLFTMCPRLVLFTHEYYRVFTSAFFHANLMHIGMNMLSTAAISGSLEKKMGTLRLLFGIWWAILVTSGIYMLIAYLAYVVFGYDAWMYQHAVGYSGIIFYLSVLESRLHSGPRSLFGMVSVPSSVYPWVLLVALQVIMPNLSFLGHLAGILNGTLEYYG
;
A
#
# COMPACT_ATOMS: atom_id res chain seq x y z
N GLN A 1 -18.93 -12.31 0.57
CA GLN A 1 -19.78 -12.12 -0.61
C GLN A 1 -20.15 -10.64 -0.68
N SER A 2 -19.79 -9.91 -1.74
CA SER A 2 -20.09 -8.47 -1.86
C SER A 2 -21.53 -8.24 -2.34
N ILE A 3 -22.15 -7.15 -1.88
CA ILE A 3 -23.55 -6.76 -2.12
C ILE A 3 -23.84 -6.48 -3.61
N PHE A 4 -22.81 -6.17 -4.39
CA PHE A 4 -22.90 -6.00 -5.84
C PHE A 4 -22.11 -7.13 -6.49
N ARG A 5 -22.75 -7.92 -7.37
CA ARG A 5 -22.17 -9.06 -8.12
C ARG A 5 -21.19 -8.59 -9.21
N TRP A 6 -20.21 -7.78 -8.84
CA TRP A 6 -19.11 -7.39 -9.72
C TRP A 6 -17.95 -8.30 -9.40
N ASP A 7 -17.33 -8.84 -10.45
CA ASP A 7 -16.08 -9.56 -10.25
C ASP A 7 -14.98 -8.55 -9.91
N LEU A 8 -14.70 -8.42 -8.60
CA LEU A 8 -13.64 -7.57 -8.07
C LEU A 8 -12.28 -7.87 -8.71
N GLN A 9 -12.08 -9.10 -9.21
CA GLN A 9 -10.84 -9.49 -9.89
C GLN A 9 -10.59 -8.66 -11.15
N LEU A 10 -11.62 -8.08 -11.77
CA LEU A 10 -11.45 -7.16 -12.91
C LEU A 10 -10.69 -5.90 -12.53
N PHE A 11 -10.76 -5.45 -11.28
CA PHE A 11 -10.18 -4.17 -10.85
C PHE A 11 -8.97 -4.33 -9.93
N THR A 12 -8.72 -5.53 -9.42
CA THR A 12 -7.54 -5.80 -8.59
C THR A 12 -6.22 -5.78 -9.38
N MET A 13 -5.14 -5.53 -8.66
CA MET A 13 -3.78 -5.62 -9.15
C MET A 13 -3.38 -7.08 -9.32
N CYS A 14 -3.01 -7.48 -10.53
CA CYS A 14 -2.50 -8.81 -10.86
C CYS A 14 -1.29 -8.64 -11.82
N PRO A 15 -0.05 -8.92 -11.38
CA PRO A 15 1.14 -8.66 -12.18
C PRO A 15 1.14 -9.37 -13.52
N ARG A 16 0.64 -10.61 -13.58
CA ARG A 16 0.52 -11.37 -14.83
C ARG A 16 -0.31 -10.62 -15.87
N LEU A 17 -1.46 -10.08 -15.47
CA LEU A 17 -2.36 -9.37 -16.37
C LEU A 17 -1.79 -8.01 -16.78
N VAL A 18 -1.14 -7.29 -15.86
CA VAL A 18 -0.52 -6.01 -16.21
C VAL A 18 0.66 -6.20 -17.17
N LEU A 19 1.55 -7.15 -16.88
CA LEU A 19 2.80 -7.32 -17.62
C LEU A 19 2.64 -8.08 -18.94
N PHE A 20 1.73 -9.05 -19.02
CA PHE A 20 1.60 -9.92 -20.20
C PHE A 20 0.32 -9.65 -21.02
N THR A 21 -0.77 -9.20 -20.39
CA THR A 21 -2.02 -8.86 -21.11
C THR A 21 -2.24 -7.36 -21.26
N HIS A 22 -1.30 -6.53 -20.81
CA HIS A 22 -1.29 -5.07 -20.99
C HIS A 22 -2.47 -4.36 -20.31
N GLU A 23 -2.99 -4.94 -19.23
CA GLU A 23 -4.12 -4.39 -18.48
C GLU A 23 -3.69 -3.29 -17.49
N TYR A 24 -3.04 -2.24 -18.01
CA TYR A 24 -2.42 -1.17 -17.22
C TYR A 24 -3.39 -0.37 -16.34
N TYR A 25 -4.68 -0.36 -16.69
CA TYR A 25 -5.71 0.29 -15.88
C TYR A 25 -5.75 -0.25 -14.44
N ARG A 26 -5.32 -1.50 -14.21
CA ARG A 26 -5.23 -2.16 -12.90
C ARG A 26 -4.31 -1.44 -11.91
N VAL A 27 -3.31 -0.70 -12.40
CA VAL A 27 -2.44 0.14 -11.56
C VAL A 27 -3.25 1.18 -10.80
N PHE A 28 -4.25 1.77 -11.46
CA PHE A 28 -5.10 2.78 -10.85
C PHE A 28 -6.30 2.17 -10.16
N THR A 29 -7.04 1.28 -10.84
CA THR A 29 -8.29 0.73 -10.28
C THR A 29 -8.05 -0.03 -8.98
N SER A 30 -6.94 -0.77 -8.87
CA SER A 30 -6.65 -1.53 -7.66
C SER A 30 -6.53 -0.68 -6.39
N ALA A 31 -6.13 0.58 -6.50
CA ALA A 31 -6.03 1.51 -5.39
C ALA A 31 -7.40 1.99 -4.87
N PHE A 32 -8.43 1.99 -5.70
CA PHE A 32 -9.76 2.54 -5.37
C PHE A 32 -10.79 1.48 -4.99
N PHE A 33 -10.61 0.23 -5.44
CA PHE A 33 -11.51 -0.86 -5.07
C PHE A 33 -11.12 -1.49 -3.74
N HIS A 34 -12.09 -2.07 -3.03
CA HIS A 34 -11.89 -2.65 -1.71
C HIS A 34 -12.72 -3.94 -1.55
N ALA A 35 -12.16 -4.92 -0.83
CA ALA A 35 -12.78 -6.23 -0.68
C ALA A 35 -14.08 -6.24 0.16
N ASN A 36 -14.20 -5.33 1.14
CA ASN A 36 -15.37 -5.24 2.03
C ASN A 36 -15.46 -3.86 2.72
N LEU A 37 -16.60 -3.60 3.37
CA LEU A 37 -16.89 -2.33 4.05
C LEU A 37 -15.92 -2.00 5.19
N MET A 38 -15.48 -3.01 5.94
CA MET A 38 -14.51 -2.80 7.02
C MET A 38 -13.16 -2.38 6.46
N HIS A 39 -12.70 -3.00 5.37
CA HIS A 39 -11.43 -2.69 4.71
C HIS A 39 -11.41 -1.26 4.17
N ILE A 40 -12.46 -0.81 3.49
CA ILE A 40 -12.55 0.60 3.04
C ILE A 40 -12.64 1.55 4.24
N GLY A 41 -13.43 1.24 5.27
CA GLY A 41 -13.54 2.08 6.47
C GLY A 41 -12.19 2.29 7.15
N MET A 42 -11.42 1.23 7.37
CA MET A 42 -10.07 1.31 7.96
C MET A 42 -9.09 2.10 7.08
N ASN A 43 -9.12 1.91 5.76
CA ASN A 43 -8.27 2.66 4.84
C ASN A 43 -8.61 4.15 4.83
N MET A 44 -9.89 4.52 4.82
CA MET A 44 -10.31 5.92 4.84
C MET A 44 -9.95 6.62 6.15
N LEU A 45 -10.17 5.97 7.30
CA LEU A 45 -9.78 6.53 8.59
C LEU A 45 -8.27 6.72 8.72
N SER A 46 -7.49 5.72 8.31
CA SER A 46 -6.02 5.78 8.33
C SER A 46 -5.50 6.85 7.38
N THR A 47 -6.06 6.93 6.18
CA THR A 47 -5.71 7.95 5.18
C THR A 47 -6.03 9.34 5.71
N ALA A 48 -7.23 9.58 6.23
CA ALA A 48 -7.62 10.88 6.78
C ALA A 48 -6.69 11.33 7.92
N ALA A 49 -6.33 10.42 8.82
CA ALA A 49 -5.43 10.72 9.93
C ALA A 49 -4.00 11.06 9.46
N ILE A 50 -3.42 10.24 8.58
CA ILE A 50 -2.03 10.39 8.13
C ILE A 50 -1.91 11.57 7.16
N SER A 51 -2.77 11.62 6.13
CA SER A 51 -2.79 12.69 5.13
C SER A 51 -3.07 14.05 5.77
N GLY A 52 -3.96 14.15 6.76
CA GLY A 52 -4.22 15.40 7.46
C GLY A 52 -3.01 15.93 8.23
N SER A 53 -2.16 15.05 8.78
CA SER A 53 -0.89 15.47 9.39
C SER A 53 0.16 15.85 8.35
N LEU A 54 0.21 15.15 7.22
CA LEU A 54 1.18 15.41 6.14
C LEU A 54 0.85 16.73 5.42
N GLU A 55 -0.41 16.94 5.07
CA GLU A 55 -0.90 18.12 4.36
C GLU A 55 -0.52 19.41 5.10
N LYS A 56 -0.67 19.45 6.43
CA LYS A 56 -0.29 20.60 7.27
C LYS A 56 1.20 20.93 7.20
N LYS A 57 2.05 19.94 6.90
CA LYS A 57 3.52 20.09 6.91
C LYS A 57 4.11 20.30 5.52
N MET A 58 3.49 19.73 4.49
CA MET A 58 4.04 19.73 3.13
C MET A 58 3.16 20.43 2.10
N GLY A 59 1.93 20.79 2.46
CA GLY A 59 0.93 21.41 1.59
C GLY A 59 0.11 20.42 0.76
N THR A 60 -1.12 20.82 0.43
CA THR A 60 -2.11 20.01 -0.30
C THR A 60 -1.62 19.53 -1.66
N LEU A 61 -1.04 20.42 -2.47
CA LEU A 61 -0.60 20.07 -3.83
C LEU A 61 0.54 19.06 -3.80
N ARG A 62 1.52 19.24 -2.91
CA ARG A 62 2.65 18.32 -2.78
C ARG A 62 2.19 16.94 -2.31
N LEU A 63 1.26 16.89 -1.36
CA LEU A 63 0.65 15.63 -0.92
C LEU A 63 -0.13 14.96 -2.06
N LEU A 64 -0.93 15.71 -2.82
CA LEU A 64 -1.70 15.20 -3.95
C LEU A 64 -0.79 14.58 -5.02
N PHE A 65 0.26 15.29 -5.44
CA PHE A 65 1.23 14.75 -6.39
C PHE A 65 1.98 13.54 -5.83
N GLY A 66 2.34 13.57 -4.54
CA GLY A 66 2.96 12.43 -3.85
C GLY A 66 2.06 11.20 -3.82
N ILE A 67 0.74 11.36 -3.67
CA ILE A 67 -0.22 10.25 -3.74
C ILE A 67 -0.27 9.64 -5.15
N TRP A 68 -0.37 10.47 -6.19
CA TRP A 68 -0.37 9.99 -7.57
C TRP A 68 0.92 9.27 -7.94
N TRP A 69 2.05 9.86 -7.52
CA TRP A 69 3.37 9.23 -7.63
C TRP A 69 3.41 7.88 -6.90
N ALA A 70 2.88 7.84 -5.68
CA ALA A 70 2.86 6.63 -4.88
C ALA A 70 2.04 5.50 -5.50
N ILE A 71 0.89 5.79 -6.13
CA ILE A 71 0.09 4.79 -6.85
C ILE A 71 0.94 4.12 -7.94
N LEU A 72 1.64 4.93 -8.74
CA LEU A 72 2.46 4.44 -9.85
C LEU A 72 3.67 3.63 -9.36
N VAL A 73 4.49 4.22 -8.49
CA VAL A 73 5.76 3.63 -8.08
C VAL A 73 5.55 2.42 -7.17
N THR A 74 4.58 2.46 -6.25
CA THR A 74 4.26 1.31 -5.40
C THR A 74 3.79 0.13 -6.25
N SER A 75 2.95 0.36 -7.27
CA SER A 75 2.52 -0.68 -8.20
C SER A 75 3.69 -1.21 -9.04
N GLY A 76 4.59 -0.33 -9.48
CA GLY A 76 5.82 -0.69 -10.18
C GLY A 76 6.73 -1.60 -9.34
N ILE A 77 7.00 -1.23 -8.08
CA ILE A 77 7.80 -2.04 -7.15
C ILE A 77 7.11 -3.38 -6.87
N TYR A 78 5.80 -3.38 -6.65
CA TYR A 78 5.02 -4.61 -6.47
C TYR A 78 5.20 -5.58 -7.65
N MET A 79 5.03 -5.08 -8.89
CA MET A 79 5.22 -5.89 -10.10
C MET A 79 6.67 -6.34 -10.28
N LEU A 80 7.63 -5.46 -10.01
CA LEU A 80 9.05 -5.78 -10.15
C LEU A 80 9.44 -6.93 -9.20
N ILE A 81 9.04 -6.85 -7.93
CA ILE A 81 9.34 -7.92 -6.97
C ILE A 81 8.64 -9.22 -7.37
N ALA A 82 7.36 -9.17 -7.77
CA ALA A 82 6.64 -10.35 -8.24
C ALA A 82 7.32 -11.00 -9.47
N TYR A 83 7.75 -10.18 -10.43
CA TYR A 83 8.41 -10.63 -11.64
C TYR A 83 9.80 -11.20 -11.36
N LEU A 84 10.60 -10.56 -10.51
CA LEU A 84 11.90 -11.07 -10.09
C LEU A 84 11.76 -12.39 -9.33
N ALA A 85 10.78 -12.52 -8.45
CA ALA A 85 10.51 -13.78 -7.75
C ALA A 85 10.19 -14.92 -8.73
N TYR A 86 9.41 -14.62 -9.77
CA TYR A 86 9.09 -15.57 -10.83
C TYR A 86 10.32 -15.96 -11.67
N VAL A 87 11.09 -15.01 -12.17
CA VAL A 87 12.21 -15.30 -13.09
C VAL A 87 13.41 -15.91 -12.38
N VAL A 88 13.71 -15.48 -11.16
CA VAL A 88 14.91 -15.93 -10.42
C VAL A 88 14.65 -17.24 -9.67
N PHE A 89 13.49 -17.38 -9.04
CA PHE A 89 13.18 -18.52 -8.16
C PHE A 89 12.07 -19.44 -8.70
N GLY A 90 11.45 -19.12 -9.84
CA GLY A 90 10.30 -19.86 -10.34
C GLY A 90 9.03 -19.68 -9.49
N TYR A 91 9.01 -18.70 -8.59
CA TYR A 91 7.89 -18.48 -7.68
C TYR A 91 6.81 -17.63 -8.35
N ASP A 92 5.79 -18.28 -8.90
CA ASP A 92 4.74 -17.65 -9.70
C ASP A 92 3.53 -17.17 -8.89
N ALA A 93 3.38 -17.56 -7.63
CA ALA A 93 2.20 -17.24 -6.83
C ALA A 93 1.91 -15.72 -6.76
N TRP A 94 2.94 -14.88 -6.64
CA TRP A 94 2.78 -13.42 -6.64
C TRP A 94 2.40 -12.85 -8.01
N MET A 95 2.70 -13.56 -9.11
CA MET A 95 2.30 -13.13 -10.45
C MET A 95 0.78 -13.25 -10.66
N TYR A 96 0.15 -14.23 -10.01
CA TYR A 96 -1.29 -14.48 -10.09
C TYR A 96 -2.07 -13.95 -8.89
N GLN A 97 -1.40 -13.41 -7.88
CA GLN A 97 -2.05 -12.85 -6.70
C GLN A 97 -2.83 -11.58 -7.06
N HIS A 98 -4.11 -11.57 -6.68
CA HIS A 98 -4.98 -10.40 -6.79
C HIS A 98 -4.89 -9.56 -5.51
N ALA A 99 -4.38 -8.33 -5.64
CA ALA A 99 -4.30 -7.37 -4.54
C ALA A 99 -5.25 -6.19 -4.78
N VAL A 100 -5.86 -5.66 -3.72
CA VAL A 100 -6.78 -4.54 -3.81
C VAL A 100 -6.66 -3.64 -2.58
N GLY A 101 -6.93 -2.36 -2.75
CA GLY A 101 -7.03 -1.39 -1.69
C GLY A 101 -5.89 -0.38 -1.68
N TYR A 102 -6.18 0.73 -1.01
CA TYR A 102 -5.29 1.87 -0.90
C TYR A 102 -4.14 1.67 0.11
N SER A 103 -4.03 0.48 0.72
CA SER A 103 -3.14 0.25 1.86
C SER A 103 -1.66 0.37 1.51
N GLY A 104 -1.22 0.00 0.31
CA GLY A 104 0.16 0.26 -0.14
C GLY A 104 0.51 1.76 -0.11
N ILE A 105 -0.43 2.62 -0.51
CA ILE A 105 -0.25 4.07 -0.46
C ILE A 105 -0.24 4.55 1.00
N ILE A 106 -1.07 3.98 1.87
CA ILE A 106 -1.05 4.28 3.32
C ILE A 106 0.32 3.93 3.93
N PHE A 107 0.91 2.81 3.55
CA PHE A 107 2.26 2.44 4.01
C PHE A 107 3.32 3.42 3.51
N TYR A 108 3.25 3.85 2.24
CA TYR A 108 4.09 4.94 1.73
C TYR A 108 3.92 6.23 2.55
N LEU A 109 2.69 6.67 2.79
CA LEU A 109 2.40 7.88 3.58
C LEU A 109 2.88 7.74 5.03
N SER A 110 2.81 6.53 5.60
CA SER A 110 3.30 6.26 6.96
C SER A 110 4.82 6.43 7.07
N VAL A 111 5.57 6.11 6.02
CA VAL A 111 7.01 6.38 5.97
C VAL A 111 7.26 7.89 5.95
N LEU A 112 6.57 8.65 5.10
CA LEU A 112 6.70 10.11 5.09
C LEU A 112 6.30 10.74 6.44
N GLU A 113 5.21 10.27 7.04
CA GLU A 113 4.73 10.80 8.32
C GLU A 113 5.71 10.52 9.45
N SER A 114 6.33 9.34 9.46
CA SER A 114 7.34 8.96 10.46
C SER A 114 8.51 9.95 10.54
N ARG A 115 8.86 10.57 9.40
CA ARG A 115 9.97 11.52 9.28
C ARG A 115 9.60 12.90 9.80
N LEU A 116 8.37 13.30 9.55
CA LEU A 116 7.90 14.62 9.93
C LEU A 116 7.40 14.65 11.38
N HIS A 117 7.12 13.49 11.97
CA HIS A 117 6.64 13.35 13.34
C HIS A 117 7.79 13.13 14.33
N SER A 118 7.96 14.10 15.23
CA SER A 118 8.94 14.09 16.33
C SER A 118 8.31 13.51 17.60
N GLY A 119 8.09 12.19 17.63
CA GLY A 119 7.48 11.51 18.77
C GLY A 119 7.22 10.02 18.53
N PRO A 120 6.98 9.23 19.58
CA PRO A 120 6.57 7.85 19.40
C PRO A 120 5.12 7.76 18.90
N ARG A 121 4.82 6.71 18.15
CA ARG A 121 3.49 6.39 17.62
C ARG A 121 2.93 5.19 18.36
N SER A 122 1.64 5.24 18.68
CA SER A 122 0.97 4.12 19.34
C SER A 122 0.48 3.11 18.30
N LEU A 123 0.97 1.88 18.39
CA LEU A 123 0.48 0.74 17.61
C LEU A 123 -0.82 0.26 18.23
N PHE A 124 -1.93 0.44 17.50
CA PHE A 124 -3.29 0.07 17.90
C PHE A 124 -3.73 0.62 19.29
N GLY A 125 -3.15 1.73 19.74
CA GLY A 125 -3.45 2.31 21.05
C GLY A 125 -2.77 1.61 22.23
N MET A 126 -1.99 0.55 22.00
CA MET A 126 -1.47 -0.33 23.06
C MET A 126 0.03 -0.18 23.30
N VAL A 127 0.83 -0.10 22.24
CA VAL A 127 2.29 -0.15 22.32
C VAL A 127 2.91 1.10 21.72
N SER A 128 3.77 1.78 22.48
CA SER A 128 4.51 2.95 22.01
C SER A 128 5.72 2.51 21.18
N VAL A 129 5.79 2.94 19.92
CA VAL A 129 6.82 2.56 18.95
C VAL A 129 7.52 3.81 18.43
N PRO A 130 8.86 3.84 18.32
CA PRO A 130 9.55 4.97 17.68
C PRO A 130 9.02 5.21 16.27
N SER A 131 8.78 6.47 15.89
CA SER A 131 8.19 6.81 14.58
C SER A 131 8.95 6.18 13.42
N SER A 132 10.29 6.21 13.45
CA SER A 132 11.16 5.71 12.38
C SER A 132 10.96 4.22 12.03
N VAL A 133 10.56 3.39 12.98
CA VAL A 133 10.34 1.94 12.76
C VAL A 133 8.85 1.58 12.68
N TYR A 134 7.96 2.54 12.94
CA TYR A 134 6.51 2.32 12.98
C TYR A 134 5.96 1.66 11.71
N PRO A 135 6.31 2.08 10.47
CA PRO A 135 5.81 1.42 9.26
C PRO A 135 6.17 -0.07 9.18
N TRP A 136 7.38 -0.43 9.60
CA TRP A 136 7.87 -1.81 9.61
C TRP A 136 7.18 -2.65 10.68
N VAL A 137 7.02 -2.10 11.89
CA VAL A 137 6.30 -2.78 12.97
C VAL A 137 4.83 -2.98 12.59
N LEU A 138 4.20 -1.98 11.97
CA LEU A 138 2.82 -2.08 11.49
C LEU A 138 2.67 -3.15 10.41
N LEU A 139 3.63 -3.28 9.49
CA LEU A 139 3.63 -4.34 8.48
C LEU A 139 3.60 -5.73 9.13
N VAL A 140 4.51 -5.98 10.06
CA VAL A 140 4.59 -7.28 10.76
C VAL A 140 3.31 -7.55 11.55
N ALA A 141 2.83 -6.56 12.31
CA ALA A 141 1.64 -6.70 13.12
C ALA A 141 0.38 -6.99 12.28
N LEU A 142 0.18 -6.25 11.18
CA LEU A 142 -0.94 -6.50 10.27
C LEU A 142 -0.84 -7.86 9.58
N GLN A 143 0.36 -8.30 9.22
CA GLN A 143 0.53 -9.62 8.58
C GLN A 143 0.21 -10.78 9.55
N VAL A 144 0.50 -10.61 10.85
CA VAL A 144 0.17 -11.61 11.88
C VAL A 144 -1.33 -11.63 12.18
N ILE A 145 -1.95 -10.45 12.30
CA ILE A 145 -3.38 -10.33 12.67
C ILE A 145 -4.29 -10.63 11.47
N MET A 146 -3.90 -10.22 10.27
CA MET A 146 -4.68 -10.31 9.04
C MET A 146 -3.83 -10.91 7.90
N PRO A 147 -3.51 -12.21 7.95
CA PRO A 147 -2.59 -12.83 6.99
C PRO A 147 -3.07 -12.80 5.54
N ASN A 148 -4.37 -12.58 5.33
CA ASN A 148 -4.98 -12.48 4.00
C ASN A 148 -4.70 -11.14 3.30
N LEU A 149 -4.10 -10.15 3.97
CA LEU A 149 -3.73 -8.88 3.35
C LEU A 149 -2.51 -9.05 2.45
N SER A 150 -2.36 -8.16 1.46
CA SER A 150 -1.23 -8.20 0.53
C SER A 150 0.06 -7.71 1.20
N PHE A 151 0.82 -8.65 1.76
CA PHE A 151 2.17 -8.38 2.29
C PHE A 151 3.02 -7.62 1.27
N LEU A 152 3.05 -8.10 0.04
CA LEU A 152 3.87 -7.52 -1.03
C LEU A 152 3.43 -6.10 -1.38
N GLY A 153 2.12 -5.81 -1.36
CA GLY A 153 1.59 -4.47 -1.58
C GLY A 153 2.01 -3.49 -0.48
N HIS A 154 1.95 -3.91 0.77
CA HIS A 154 2.40 -3.09 1.90
C HIS A 154 3.92 -2.86 1.88
N LEU A 155 4.71 -3.92 1.63
CA LEU A 155 6.16 -3.85 1.49
C LEU A 155 6.55 -2.88 0.37
N ALA A 156 5.92 -2.97 -0.80
CA ALA A 156 6.16 -2.06 -1.91
C ALA A 156 5.91 -0.59 -1.53
N GLY A 157 4.87 -0.32 -0.73
CA GLY A 157 4.58 1.01 -0.20
C GLY A 157 5.68 1.55 0.71
N ILE A 158 6.18 0.72 1.63
CA ILE A 158 7.30 1.08 2.51
C ILE A 158 8.56 1.35 1.68
N LEU A 159 8.88 0.49 0.72
CA LEU A 159 10.05 0.65 -0.15
C LEU A 159 9.96 1.94 -0.95
N ASN A 160 8.80 2.25 -1.54
CA ASN A 160 8.59 3.50 -2.24
C ASN A 160 8.81 4.72 -1.32
N GLY A 161 8.20 4.72 -0.13
CA GLY A 161 8.36 5.83 0.81
C GLY A 161 9.80 5.99 1.29
N THR A 162 10.52 4.87 1.39
CA THR A 162 11.94 4.85 1.74
C THR A 162 12.80 5.39 0.59
N LEU A 163 12.47 5.06 -0.67
CA LEU A 163 13.14 5.58 -1.85
C LEU A 163 12.94 7.09 -1.98
N GLU A 164 11.72 7.59 -1.83
CA GLU A 164 11.45 9.05 -1.83
C GLU A 164 12.15 9.76 -0.67
N TYR A 165 12.38 9.06 0.44
CA TYR A 165 13.08 9.63 1.58
C TYR A 165 14.60 9.77 1.36
N TYR A 166 15.25 8.82 0.67
CA TYR A 166 16.71 8.79 0.50
C TYR A 166 17.22 9.20 -0.90
N GLY A 167 16.36 9.20 -1.92
CA GLY A 167 16.68 9.61 -3.29
C GLY A 167 16.53 11.11 -3.52
#